data_AF-A0A2S6T8U0-F1
#
_entry.id   AF-A0A2S6T8U0-F1
#
_cell.length_a   1.000
_cell.length_b   1.000
_cell.length_c   1.000
_cell.angle_alpha   90.00
_cell.angle_beta   90.00
_cell.angle_gamma   90.00
#
_symmetry.space_group_name_H-M   'P 1'
#
loop_
_entity.id
_entity.type
_entity.pdbx_description
1 polymer ?
#
loop_
_entity_poly.entity_id
_entity_poly.type
_entity_poly.pdbx_seq_one_letter_code
_entity_poly.pdbx_strand_id
1 'polypeptide(L)' 'FAAETTNHINNAKKKLQSKKCDAIIVNKIDNNKVFGSDHNKVSFIKNNYVKNLKKMSKANVAKELIQFISQLKTN' A
#
# COMPACT_ATOMS: atom_id res chain seq x y z
N PHE A 1 -5.04 -1.22 4.75
CA PHE A 1 -3.66 -1.73 4.56
C PHE A 1 -3.68 -3.24 4.37
N ALA A 2 -2.68 -3.80 3.71
CA ALA A 2 -2.44 -5.24 3.59
C ALA A 2 -0.95 -5.53 3.65
N ALA A 3 -0.60 -6.68 4.23
CA ALA A 3 0.73 -7.23 4.14
C ALA A 3 0.62 -8.62 3.50
N GLU A 4 1.45 -8.88 2.50
CA GLU A 4 1.33 -10.06 1.63
C GLU A 4 2.71 -10.68 1.39
N THR A 5 2.77 -11.99 1.23
CA THR A 5 4.03 -12.71 0.96
C THR A 5 4.23 -12.89 -0.55
N THR A 6 3.30 -13.57 -1.21
CA THR A 6 3.31 -13.82 -2.66
C THR A 6 2.18 -13.07 -3.34
N ASN A 7 2.31 -12.79 -4.64
CA ASN A 7 1.25 -12.16 -5.46
C ASN A 7 0.60 -10.91 -4.85
N HIS A 8 1.37 -10.14 -4.08
CA HIS A 8 0.91 -9.05 -3.22
C HIS A 8 -0.05 -8.04 -3.88
N ILE A 9 0.20 -7.66 -5.15
CA ILE A 9 -0.70 -6.76 -5.88
C ILE A 9 -2.06 -7.42 -6.16
N ASN A 10 -2.09 -8.68 -6.60
CA ASN A 10 -3.32 -9.38 -6.92
C ASN A 10 -4.14 -9.67 -5.65
N ASN A 11 -3.49 -10.09 -4.57
CA ASN A 11 -4.16 -10.31 -3.29
C ASN A 11 -4.71 -9.00 -2.72
N ALA A 12 -3.96 -7.90 -2.82
CA ALA A 12 -4.43 -6.60 -2.39
C ALA A 12 -5.63 -6.10 -3.22
N LYS A 13 -5.65 -6.29 -4.54
CA LYS A 13 -6.81 -5.98 -5.39
C LYS A 13 -8.06 -6.76 -4.98
N LYS A 14 -7.92 -8.06 -4.69
CA LYS A 14 -9.02 -8.89 -4.18
C LYS A 14 -9.55 -8.36 -2.83
N LYS A 15 -8.65 -8.00 -1.92
CA LYS A 15 -9.00 -7.43 -0.60
C LYS A 15 -9.67 -6.06 -0.72
N LEU A 16 -9.22 -5.21 -1.65
CA LEU A 16 -9.84 -3.92 -1.94
C LEU A 16 -11.31 -4.08 -2.28
N GLN A 17 -11.62 -4.98 -3.23
CA GLN A 17 -12.99 -5.26 -3.67
C GLN A 17 -13.82 -5.93 -2.57
N SER A 18 -13.30 -6.97 -1.91
CA SER A 18 -14.06 -7.73 -0.90
C SER A 18 -14.36 -6.92 0.36
N LYS A 19 -13.47 -5.98 0.73
CA LYS A 19 -13.67 -5.07 1.87
C LYS A 19 -14.37 -3.77 1.49
N LYS A 20 -14.69 -3.57 0.21
CA LYS A 20 -15.34 -2.35 -0.31
C LYS A 20 -14.61 -1.06 0.13
N CYS A 21 -13.27 -1.09 0.12
CA CYS A 21 -12.47 0.07 0.46
C CYS A 21 -12.19 0.93 -0.78
N ASP A 22 -12.02 2.25 -0.60
CA ASP A 22 -11.63 3.16 -1.68
C ASP A 22 -10.18 2.94 -2.13
N ALA A 23 -9.31 2.59 -1.19
CA ALA A 23 -7.92 2.31 -1.47
C ALA A 23 -7.33 1.26 -0.52
N ILE A 24 -6.25 0.62 -0.97
CA ILE A 24 -5.47 -0.30 -0.15
C ILE A 24 -3.98 -0.06 -0.36
N ILE A 25 -3.26 0.00 0.76
CA ILE A 25 -1.81 0.15 0.79
C ILE A 25 -1.22 -1.22 1.09
N VAL A 26 -0.38 -1.75 0.21
CA VAL A 26 0.20 -3.09 0.35
C VAL A 26 1.71 -3.05 0.44
N ASN A 27 2.29 -3.74 1.42
CA ASN A 27 3.72 -4.08 1.46
C ASN A 27 3.91 -5.58 1.25
N LYS A 28 4.95 -5.94 0.48
CA LYS A 28 5.39 -7.34 0.38
C LYS A 28 6.28 -7.68 1.58
N ILE A 29 5.96 -8.74 2.31
CA ILE A 29 6.79 -9.26 3.40
C ILE A 29 7.78 -10.25 2.77
N ASP A 30 9.03 -9.80 2.60
CA ASP A 30 10.15 -10.68 2.28
C ASP A 30 11.00 -10.87 3.55
N ASN A 31 11.07 -12.10 4.07
CA ASN A 31 11.90 -12.50 5.21
C ASN A 31 11.81 -11.55 6.43
N ASN A 32 10.60 -11.12 6.80
CA ASN A 32 10.30 -10.17 7.90
C ASN A 32 10.98 -8.80 7.84
N LYS A 33 11.65 -8.42 6.74
CA LYS A 33 12.43 -7.17 6.63
C LYS A 33 11.62 -5.86 6.70
N VAL A 34 10.29 -5.95 6.73
CA VAL A 34 9.39 -4.78 6.90
C VAL A 34 9.17 -4.46 8.38
N PHE A 35 9.19 -5.46 9.25
CA PHE A 35 9.00 -5.29 10.68
C PHE A 35 10.37 -4.98 11.34
N GLY A 36 10.40 -4.04 12.27
CA GLY A 36 11.65 -3.59 12.92
C GLY A 36 12.55 -2.66 12.09
N SER A 37 12.28 -2.42 10.80
CA SER A 37 13.01 -1.43 9.99
C SER A 37 12.29 -0.09 9.94
N ASP A 38 13.01 1.04 9.93
CA ASP A 38 12.41 2.36 9.67
C ASP A 38 12.06 2.60 8.20
N HIS A 39 12.34 1.64 7.32
CA HIS A 39 12.09 1.75 5.88
C HIS A 39 11.02 0.77 5.43
N ASN A 40 10.25 1.16 4.42
CA ASN A 40 9.25 0.31 3.80
C ASN A 40 9.22 0.51 2.28
N LYS A 41 8.75 -0.51 1.56
CA LYS A 41 8.43 -0.46 0.13
C LYS A 41 6.97 -0.88 -0.02
N VAL A 42 6.13 0.07 -0.41
CA VAL A 42 4.67 -0.11 -0.50
C VAL A 42 4.17 0.23 -1.90
N SER A 43 3.01 -0.32 -2.23
CA SER A 43 2.21 0.09 -3.38
C SER A 43 0.86 0.60 -2.90
N PHE A 44 0.42 1.73 -3.47
CA PHE A 44 -0.90 2.29 -3.22
C PHE A 44 -1.82 1.87 -4.36
N ILE A 45 -2.99 1.32 -4.02
CA ILE A 45 -3.93 0.77 -5.00
C ILE A 45 -5.29 1.43 -4.78
N LYS A 46 -5.88 1.96 -5.85
CA LYS A 46 -7.26 2.49 -5.91
C LYS A 46 -7.87 2.08 -7.24
N ASN A 47 -9.03 1.41 -7.23
CA ASN A 47 -9.69 0.95 -8.45
C ASN A 47 -8.70 0.25 -9.42
N ASN A 48 -8.52 0.79 -10.62
CA ASN A 48 -7.59 0.29 -11.65
C ASN A 48 -6.19 0.94 -11.59
N TYR A 49 -5.93 1.80 -10.61
CA TYR A 49 -4.68 2.51 -10.44
C TYR A 49 -3.78 1.84 -9.39
N VAL A 50 -2.48 1.75 -9.70
CA VAL A 50 -1.43 1.26 -8.81
C VAL A 50 -0.24 2.23 -8.86
N LYS A 51 0.09 2.84 -7.71
CA LYS A 51 1.32 3.63 -7.51
C LYS A 51 2.34 2.79 -6.75
N ASN A 52 3.46 2.46 -7.38
CA ASN A 52 4.56 1.79 -6.70
C ASN A 52 5.51 2.82 -6.11
N LEU A 53 5.74 2.79 -4.79
CA LEU A 53 6.76 3.63 -4.17
C LEU A 53 8.12 2.92 -4.18
N LYS A 54 9.19 3.71 -4.33
CA LYS A 54 10.55 3.26 -4.02
C LYS A 54 10.65 2.97 -2.51
N LYS A 55 11.61 2.12 -2.11
CA LYS A 55 11.92 1.91 -0.70
C LYS A 55 12.33 3.26 -0.09
N MET A 56 11.65 3.68 0.97
CA MET A 56 11.90 4.96 1.66
C MET A 56 11.56 4.81 3.15
N SER A 57 11.85 5.84 3.95
CA SER A 57 11.50 5.83 5.37
C SER A 57 9.98 5.74 5.56
N LYS A 58 9.53 5.13 6.66
CA LYS A 58 8.12 5.06 7.05
C LYS A 58 7.50 6.46 7.17
N ALA A 59 8.27 7.44 7.62
CA ALA A 59 7.85 8.85 7.66
C ALA A 59 7.59 9.40 6.25
N ASN A 60 8.43 9.10 5.27
CA ASN A 60 8.21 9.53 3.88
C ASN A 60 7.05 8.75 3.23
N VAL A 61 6.88 7.47 3.55
CA VAL A 61 5.68 6.71 3.15
C VAL A 61 4.42 7.37 3.69
N ALA A 62 4.43 7.82 4.95
CA ALA A 62 3.29 8.52 5.55
C ALA A 62 2.99 9.84 4.82
N LYS A 63 4.02 10.63 4.46
CA LYS A 63 3.82 11.88 3.68
C LYS A 63 3.17 11.60 2.32
N GLU A 64 3.69 10.61 1.58
CA GLU A 64 3.10 10.18 0.30
C GLU A 64 1.67 9.68 0.47
N LEU A 65 1.39 8.96 1.57
CA LEU A 65 0.06 8.44 1.87
C LEU A 65 -0.94 9.56 2.13
N ILE A 66 -0.57 10.59 2.90
CA ILE A 66 -1.44 11.75 3.15
C ILE A 66 -1.77 12.47 1.84
N GLN A 67 -0.78 12.69 0.98
CA GLN A 67 -1.01 13.28 -0.35
C GLN A 67 -1.90 12.41 -1.24
N PHE A 68 -1.74 11.08 -1.16
CA PHE A 68 -2.56 10.15 -1.91
C PHE A 68 -4.02 10.16 -1.42
N ILE A 69 -4.23 10.16 -0.10
CA ILE A 69 -5.55 10.22 0.52
C ILE A 69 -6.24 11.56 0.22
N SER A 70 -5.52 12.68 0.25
CA SER A 70 -6.10 14.00 -0.06
C SER A 70 -6.61 14.12 -1.51
N GLN A 71 -6.15 13.24 -2.42
CA GLN A 71 -6.62 13.16 -3.80
C GLN A 71 -7.77 12.15 -3.98
N LEU A 72 -8.15 11.41 -2.93
CA LEU A 72 -9.33 10.56 -2.97
C LEU A 72 -10.56 11.46 -2.92
N LYS A 73 -11.18 11.70 -4.07
CA LYS A 73 -12.54 12.25 -4.11
C LYS A 73 -13.46 11.26 -3.39
N THR A 74 -14.11 11.71 -2.33
CA THR A 74 -15.31 11.07 -1.79
C THR A 74 -16.47 11.43 -2.70
N ASN A 75 -17.19 10.41 -3.16
CA ASN A 75 -18.49 10.58 -3.84
C ASN A 75 -19.57 10.91 -2.81
#